data_AF-A0A965G3X5-F1
#
_entry.id   AF-A0A965G3X5-F1
#
_cell.length_a   1.000
_cell.length_b   1.000
_cell.length_c   1.000
_cell.angle_alpha   90.00
_cell.angle_beta   90.00
_cell.angle_gamma   90.00
#
_symmetry.space_group_name_H-M   'P 1'
#
loop_
_entity.id
_entity.type
_entity.pdbx_description
1 polymer ?
#
loop_
_entity_poly.entity_id
_entity_poly.type
_entity_poly.pdbx_seq_one_letter_code
_entity_poly.pdbx_strand_id
1 'polypeptide(L)' 'GKPPWNGEAGRKLQDALLWKEAEKPIRAKTGTYGGSVWVTGYGPGKAVTVWLPGGIPRRPEALKIFFGLWGIPVPPS' A
#
# COMPACT_ATOMS: atom_id res chain seq x y z
N GLY A 1 -14.63 1.01 22.58
CA GLY A 1 -15.57 1.02 21.45
C GLY A 1 -15.28 -0.15 20.53
N LYS A 2 -16.28 -0.66 19.79
CA LYS A 2 -16.03 -1.69 18.76
C LYS A 2 -15.20 -1.05 17.64
N PRO A 3 -14.09 -1.66 17.21
CA PRO A 3 -13.29 -1.10 16.13
C PRO A 3 -14.10 -1.04 14.83
N PRO A 4 -14.05 0.07 14.08
CA PRO A 4 -14.97 0.31 12.95
C PRO A 4 -14.66 -0.55 11.72
N TRP A 5 -13.53 -1.26 11.71
CA TRP A 5 -13.01 -2.00 10.56
C TRP A 5 -13.96 -3.09 10.05
N ASN A 6 -14.76 -3.67 10.97
CA ASN A 6 -15.71 -4.73 10.67
C ASN A 6 -17.13 -4.19 10.37
N GLY A 7 -17.33 -2.87 10.37
CA GLY A 7 -18.56 -2.24 9.89
C GLY A 7 -18.63 -2.25 8.37
N GLU A 8 -19.79 -1.88 7.81
CA GLU A 8 -19.97 -1.81 6.36
C GLU A 8 -18.96 -0.88 5.68
N ALA A 9 -18.78 0.34 6.21
CA ALA A 9 -17.81 1.30 5.71
C ALA A 9 -16.37 0.79 5.82
N GLY A 10 -16.06 0.12 6.94
CA GLY A 10 -14.75 -0.50 7.16
C GLY A 10 -14.45 -1.55 6.10
N ARG A 11 -15.38 -2.47 5.84
CA ARG A 11 -15.23 -3.48 4.77
C ARG A 11 -15.06 -2.85 3.39
N LYS A 12 -15.92 -1.89 3.02
CA LYS A 12 -15.82 -1.16 1.74
C LYS A 12 -14.45 -0.52 1.55
N LEU A 13 -13.89 0.10 2.59
CA LEU A 13 -12.56 0.67 2.54
C LEU A 13 -11.47 -0.41 2.37
N GLN A 14 -11.57 -1.52 3.12
CA GLN A 14 -10.60 -2.61 3.02
C GLN A 14 -10.59 -3.26 1.63
N ASP A 15 -11.75 -3.38 0.98
CA ASP A 15 -11.87 -3.92 -0.37
C ASP A 15 -11.33 -2.93 -1.41
N ALA A 16 -11.59 -1.62 -1.23
CA ALA A 16 -11.06 -0.57 -2.11
C ALA A 16 -9.53 -0.42 -2.03
N LEU A 17 -8.92 -0.80 -0.91
CA LEU A 17 -7.46 -0.78 -0.72
C LEU A 17 -6.78 -2.03 -1.27
N LEU A 18 -7.51 -3.10 -1.61
CA LEU A 18 -6.93 -4.34 -2.09
C LEU A 18 -6.22 -4.12 -3.43
N TRP A 19 -4.93 -4.41 -3.47
CA TRP A 19 -4.15 -4.41 -4.70
C TRP A 19 -4.40 -5.74 -5.42
N LYS A 20 -5.29 -5.74 -6.42
CA LYS A 20 -5.85 -6.95 -7.01
C LYS A 20 -4.82 -7.77 -7.80
N GLU A 21 -3.85 -7.08 -8.37
CA GLU A 21 -2.81 -7.64 -9.23
C GLU A 21 -1.63 -8.23 -8.42
N ALA A 22 -1.62 -8.03 -7.10
CA ALA A 22 -0.57 -8.57 -6.24
C ALA A 22 -0.79 -10.06 -5.95
N GLU A 23 0.29 -10.85 -5.97
CA GLU A 23 0.28 -12.29 -5.64
C GLU A 23 -0.19 -12.59 -4.21
N LYS A 24 -0.17 -11.59 -3.33
CA LYS A 24 -0.58 -11.67 -1.93
C LYS A 24 -1.68 -10.63 -1.67
N PRO A 25 -2.64 -10.89 -0.76
CA PRO A 25 -3.73 -9.97 -0.46
C PRO A 25 -3.22 -8.76 0.34
N ILE A 26 -2.59 -7.83 -0.37
CA ILE A 26 -2.01 -6.61 0.16
C ILE A 26 -3.04 -5.49 -0.01
N ARG A 27 -3.36 -4.81 1.08
CA ARG A 27 -4.19 -3.60 1.09
C ARG A 27 -3.28 -2.40 1.22
N ALA A 28 -3.23 -1.55 0.22
CA ALA A 28 -2.27 -0.46 0.19
C ALA A 28 -2.82 0.80 -0.47
N LYS A 29 -2.20 1.94 -0.14
CA LYS A 29 -2.45 3.22 -0.77
C LYS A 29 -1.12 3.91 -1.08
N THR A 30 -1.11 4.58 -2.23
CA THR A 30 -0.04 5.50 -2.62
C THR A 30 -0.48 6.94 -2.38
N GLY A 31 0.49 7.80 -2.04
CA GLY A 31 0.28 9.22 -1.91
C GLY A 31 1.51 10.02 -2.36
N THR A 32 1.28 11.28 -2.71
CA THR A 32 2.33 12.25 -3.03
C THR A 32 1.99 13.55 -2.32
N TYR A 33 2.95 14.09 -1.55
CA TYR A 33 2.77 15.35 -0.84
C TYR A 33 4.13 15.97 -0.53
N GLY A 34 4.24 17.31 -0.61
CA GLY A 34 5.43 18.05 -0.18
C GLY A 34 6.73 17.59 -0.83
N GLY A 35 6.72 17.29 -2.15
CA GLY A 35 7.91 16.80 -2.85
C GLY A 35 8.33 15.37 -2.48
N SER A 36 7.44 14.59 -1.86
CA SER A 36 7.71 13.21 -1.43
C SER A 36 6.62 12.26 -1.92
N VAL A 37 6.97 10.99 -2.05
CA VAL A 37 6.04 9.88 -2.33
C VAL A 37 6.03 8.91 -1.17
N TRP A 38 4.88 8.29 -0.94
CA TRP A 38 4.78 7.20 0.02
C TRP A 38 3.87 6.09 -0.47
N VAL A 39 4.14 4.89 0.01
CA VAL A 39 3.30 3.70 -0.15
C VAL A 39 3.13 3.10 1.23
N THR A 40 1.89 3.01 1.70
CA THR A 40 1.57 2.34 2.97
C THR A 40 0.62 1.19 2.70
N GLY A 41 0.78 0.10 3.42
CA GLY A 41 -0.12 -1.01 3.29
C GLY A 41 0.10 -2.10 4.31
N TYR A 42 -0.86 -3.02 4.37
CA TYR A 42 -0.85 -4.15 5.27
C TYR A 42 -1.34 -5.40 4.56
N GLY A 43 -1.00 -6.55 5.13
CA GLY A 43 -1.29 -7.86 4.61
C GLY A 43 -1.01 -8.91 5.67
N PRO A 44 -0.98 -10.20 5.30
CA PRO A 44 -0.71 -11.27 6.25
C PRO A 44 0.60 -11.06 7.02
N GLY A 45 0.50 -10.95 8.34
CA GLY A 45 1.65 -10.94 9.25
C GLY A 45 2.44 -9.63 9.38
N LYS A 46 2.14 -8.57 8.62
CA LYS A 46 2.82 -7.27 8.78
C LYS A 46 2.09 -6.07 8.16
N ALA A 47 2.60 -4.88 8.49
CA ALA A 47 2.32 -3.63 7.80
C ALA A 47 3.65 -2.99 7.37
N VAL A 48 3.63 -2.31 6.23
CA VAL A 48 4.81 -1.70 5.62
C VAL A 48 4.47 -0.27 5.20
N THR A 49 5.37 0.66 5.49
CA THR A 49 5.32 2.02 4.96
C THR A 49 6.67 2.36 4.35
N VAL A 50 6.65 2.82 3.11
CA VAL A 50 7.82 3.36 2.42
C VAL A 50 7.55 4.83 2.14
N TRP A 51 8.54 5.68 2.44
CA TRP A 51 8.51 7.11 2.14
C TRP A 51 9.83 7.48 1.47
N LEU A 52 9.76 8.23 0.36
CA LEU A 52 10.93 8.70 -0.36
C LEU A 52 10.79 10.20 -0.70
N PRO A 53 11.84 11.01 -0.47
CA PRO A 53 11.90 12.36 -1.01
C PRO A 53 12.24 12.32 -2.51
N GLY A 54 11.75 13.30 -3.27
CA GLY A 54 11.98 13.43 -4.72
C GLY A 54 10.73 13.30 -5.59
N GLY A 55 9.54 13.27 -4.97
CA GLY A 55 8.25 13.40 -5.65
C GLY A 55 7.90 12.27 -6.61
N ILE A 56 6.96 12.55 -7.53
CA ILE A 56 6.38 11.57 -8.46
C ILE A 56 7.43 10.72 -9.20
N PRO A 57 8.59 11.25 -9.65
CA PRO A 57 9.62 10.44 -10.31
C PRO A 57 10.13 9.25 -9.47
N ARG A 58 10.05 9.32 -8.14
CA ARG A 58 10.48 8.25 -7.23
C ARG A 58 9.40 7.18 -6.98
N ARG A 59 8.19 7.36 -7.52
CA ARG A 59 7.08 6.40 -7.34
C ARG A 59 7.44 4.97 -7.78
N PRO A 60 8.10 4.72 -8.93
CA PRO A 60 8.49 3.36 -9.32
C PRO A 60 9.44 2.72 -8.31
N GLU A 61 10.37 3.48 -7.75
CA GLU A 61 11.29 2.99 -6.72
C GLU A 61 10.58 2.72 -5.40
N ALA A 62 9.68 3.61 -4.97
CA ALA A 62 8.87 3.40 -3.77
C ALA A 62 8.06 2.11 -3.85
N LEU A 63 7.48 1.80 -5.02
CA LEU A 63 6.76 0.54 -5.26
C LEU A 63 7.70 -0.67 -5.25
N LYS A 64 8.88 -0.57 -5.88
CA LYS A 64 9.90 -1.64 -5.84
C LYS A 64 10.32 -1.97 -4.42
N ILE A 65 10.61 -0.97 -3.60
CA ILE A 65 10.98 -1.17 -2.18
C ILE A 65 9.80 -1.77 -1.41
N PHE A 66 8.59 -1.21 -1.58
CA PHE A 66 7.41 -1.68 -0.88
C PHE A 66 7.12 -3.16 -1.16
N PHE A 67 7.00 -3.55 -2.44
CA PHE A 67 6.73 -4.95 -2.82
C PHE A 67 7.93 -5.87 -2.56
N GLY A 68 9.15 -5.37 -2.67
CA GLY A 68 10.37 -6.08 -2.27
C GLY A 68 10.35 -6.46 -0.78
N LEU A 69 9.85 -5.58 0.10
CA LEU A 69 9.66 -5.92 1.52
C LEU A 69 8.63 -7.03 1.71
N TRP A 70 7.68 -7.23 0.79
CA TRP A 70 6.75 -8.36 0.77
C TRP A 70 7.31 -9.62 0.11
N GLY A 71 8.52 -9.55 -0.47
CA GLY A 71 9.16 -10.63 -1.21
C GLY A 71 8.38 -11.02 -2.47
N ILE A 72 7.73 -10.05 -3.12
CA ILE A 72 6.98 -10.26 -4.38
C ILE A 72 7.40 -9.22 -5.43
N PRO A 73 7.26 -9.51 -6.73
CA PRO A 73 7.49 -8.52 -7.77
C PRO A 73 6.51 -7.34 -7.66
N VAL A 74 6.87 -6.21 -8.27
CA VAL A 74 5.93 -5.10 -8.45
C VAL A 74 4.83 -5.56 -9.40
N PRO A 75 3.54 -5.53 -8.99
CA PRO A 75 2.45 -5.91 -9.87
C PRO A 75 2.39 -5.02 -11.12
N PRO A 76 2.02 -5.56 -12.28
CA PRO A 76 1.67 -4.73 -13.43
C PRO A 76 0.48 -3.84 -13.04
N SER A 77 0.65 -2.54 -13.25
CA SER A 77 -0.34 -1.49 -12.93
C SER A 77 -1.42 -1.36 -13.98
#